data_AF-A0A535V1I0-F1
#
_entry.id   AF-A0A535V1I0-F1
#
_cell.length_a   1.000
_cell.length_b   1.000
_cell.length_c   1.000
_cell.angle_alpha   90.00
_cell.angle_beta   90.00
_cell.angle_gamma   90.00
#
_symmetry.space_group_name_H-M   'P 1'
#
loop_
_entity.id
_entity.type
_entity.pdbx_description
1 polymer ?
#
loop_
_entity_poly.entity_id
_entity_poly.type
_entity_poly.pdbx_seq_one_letter_code
_entity_poly.pdbx_strand_id
1 'polypeptide(L)'
;MIVLLVATIIYPFLLHSGILGPVQPFLKRMRFHYWLGYSIAGIVLIHFWVPMSAGLAGRTNALGLDLATVALFLIFRQVMLGRQLRWPKLSKRRVVRRWHFWVMIGIVAFVLGHVALNSGTIQSLIGR
;
A
#
# COMPACT_ATOMS: atom_id res chain seq x y z
N MET A 1 2.18 5.76 -8.28
CA MET A 1 1.77 4.75 -7.27
C MET A 1 0.71 5.24 -6.29
N ILE A 2 0.75 6.51 -5.86
CA ILE A 2 -0.20 7.06 -4.86
C ILE A 2 -1.66 6.90 -5.28
N VAL A 3 -2.02 7.17 -6.54
CA VAL A 3 -3.40 7.00 -7.04
C VAL A 3 -3.92 5.56 -6.86
N LEU A 4 -3.10 4.56 -7.19
CA LEU A 4 -3.47 3.15 -7.01
C LEU A 4 -3.62 2.78 -5.53
N LEU A 5 -2.74 3.30 -4.68
CA LEU A 5 -2.83 3.11 -3.23
C LEU A 5 -4.14 3.68 -2.69
N VAL A 6 -4.47 4.92 -3.03
CA VAL A 6 -5.73 5.58 -2.64
C VAL A 6 -6.94 4.80 -3.13
N ALA A 7 -6.95 4.41 -4.41
CA ALA A 7 -8.04 3.59 -4.97
C ALA A 7 -8.22 2.26 -4.21
N THR A 8 -7.12 1.60 -3.87
CA THR A 8 -7.14 0.33 -3.12
C THR A 8 -7.66 0.49 -1.70
N ILE A 9 -7.34 1.61 -1.04
CA ILE A 9 -7.81 1.95 0.31
C ILE A 9 -9.30 2.29 0.29
N ILE A 10 -9.75 3.13 -0.65
CA ILE A 10 -11.13 3.65 -0.69
C ILE A 10 -12.13 2.57 -1.14
N TYR A 11 -11.72 1.68 -2.05
CA TYR A 11 -12.62 0.73 -2.69
C TYR A 11 -13.47 -0.12 -1.72
N PRO A 12 -12.91 -0.75 -0.65
CA PRO A 12 -13.71 -1.50 0.32
C PRO A 12 -14.78 -0.66 1.03
N PHE A 13 -14.53 0.63 1.27
CA PHE A 13 -15.50 1.52 1.90
C PHE A 13 -16.65 1.86 0.94
N LEU A 14 -16.35 2.13 -0.34
CA LEU A 14 -17.36 2.34 -1.37
C LEU A 14 -18.22 1.08 -1.60
N LEU A 15 -17.63 -0.10 -1.45
CA LEU A 15 -18.38 -1.35 -1.49
C LEU A 15 -19.31 -1.49 -0.29
N HIS A 16 -18.87 -1.06 0.89
CA HIS A 16 -19.64 -1.19 2.13
C HIS A 16 -20.76 -0.15 2.25
N SER A 17 -20.57 1.05 1.70
CA SER A 17 -21.58 2.12 1.69
C SER A 17 -22.75 1.86 0.73
N GLY A 18 -22.69 0.82 -0.10
CA GLY A 18 -23.74 0.49 -1.07
C GLY A 18 -23.74 1.37 -2.33
N ILE A 19 -22.86 2.38 -2.41
CA ILE A 19 -22.74 3.32 -3.55
C ILE A 19 -22.55 2.59 -4.88
N LEU A 20 -21.84 1.46 -4.85
CA LEU A 20 -21.50 0.71 -6.06
C LEU A 20 -22.58 -0.33 -6.48
N GLY A 21 -23.82 -0.25 -5.98
CA GLY A 21 -24.96 -1.08 -6.43
C GLY A 21 -25.17 -2.44 -5.72
N PRO A 22 -26.32 -3.12 -5.94
CA PRO A 22 -26.77 -4.25 -5.11
C PRO A 22 -26.34 -5.67 -5.59
N VAL A 23 -26.41 -6.63 -4.65
CA VAL A 23 -26.44 -8.13 -4.71
C VAL A 23 -25.38 -8.89 -5.55
N GLN A 24 -24.09 -8.67 -5.28
CA GLN A 24 -23.12 -9.77 -5.40
C GLN A 24 -22.54 -10.10 -4.02
N PRO A 25 -22.21 -11.38 -3.74
CA PRO A 25 -21.52 -11.73 -2.50
C PRO A 25 -20.31 -10.83 -2.32
N PHE A 26 -20.19 -10.17 -1.17
CA PHE A 26 -19.14 -9.19 -0.87
C PHE A 26 -17.73 -9.66 -1.30
N LEU A 27 -17.44 -10.96 -1.13
CA LEU A 27 -16.17 -11.58 -1.54
C LEU A 27 -15.93 -11.60 -3.06
N LYS A 28 -16.95 -11.67 -3.91
CA LYS A 28 -16.79 -11.57 -5.37
C LYS A 28 -16.34 -10.16 -5.78
N ARG A 29 -16.88 -9.12 -5.13
CA ARG A 29 -16.49 -7.72 -5.40
C ARG A 29 -15.08 -7.42 -4.92
N MET A 30 -14.66 -8.03 -3.82
CA MET A 30 -13.28 -7.93 -3.32
C MET A 30 -12.21 -8.49 -4.29
N ARG A 31 -12.58 -9.21 -5.36
CA ARG A 31 -11.62 -9.65 -6.39
C ARG A 31 -10.82 -8.50 -6.98
N PHE A 32 -11.48 -7.36 -7.23
CA PHE A 32 -10.80 -6.19 -7.78
C PHE A 32 -9.78 -5.62 -6.79
N HIS A 33 -10.15 -5.49 -5.51
CA HIS A 33 -9.22 -5.09 -4.45
C HIS A 33 -7.99 -6.02 -4.35
N TYR A 34 -8.20 -7.34 -4.46
CA TYR A 34 -7.08 -8.29 -4.45
C TYR A 34 -6.16 -8.13 -5.65
N TRP A 35 -6.73 -7.92 -6.85
CA TRP A 35 -5.96 -7.63 -8.05
C TRP A 35 -5.14 -6.36 -7.90
N LEU A 36 -5.75 -5.28 -7.42
CA LEU A 36 -5.05 -4.02 -7.14
C LEU A 36 -3.89 -4.21 -6.14
N GLY A 37 -4.09 -5.00 -5.09
CA GLY A 37 -3.05 -5.31 -4.12
C GLY A 37 -1.82 -5.99 -4.74
N TYR A 38 -2.03 -6.97 -5.62
CA TYR A 38 -0.94 -7.62 -6.35
C TYR A 38 -0.26 -6.67 -7.36
N SER A 39 -1.05 -5.89 -8.09
CA SER A 39 -0.52 -4.89 -9.01
C SER A 39 0.35 -3.86 -8.30
N ILE A 40 -0.07 -3.38 -7.12
CA ILE A 40 0.74 -2.48 -6.29
C ILE A 40 2.05 -3.15 -5.93
N ALA A 41 2.04 -4.38 -5.41
CA ALA A 41 3.28 -5.07 -5.04
C ALA A 41 4.25 -5.23 -6.23
N GLY A 42 3.74 -5.59 -7.41
CA GLY A 42 4.56 -5.70 -8.62
C GLY A 42 5.14 -4.36 -9.08
N ILE A 43 4.31 -3.31 -9.14
CA ILE A 43 4.78 -1.97 -9.53
C ILE A 43 5.78 -1.41 -8.51
N VAL A 44 5.60 -1.68 -7.21
CA VAL A 44 6.52 -1.21 -6.18
C VAL A 44 7.90 -1.86 -6.32
N LEU A 45 7.96 -3.14 -6.73
CA LEU A 45 9.23 -3.80 -7.04
C LEU A 45 9.93 -3.15 -8.23
N ILE A 46 9.19 -2.83 -9.30
CA ILE A 46 9.76 -2.11 -10.46
C ILE A 46 10.25 -0.72 -10.03
N HIS A 47 9.46 -0.03 -9.22
CA HIS A 47 9.78 1.30 -8.69
C HIS A 47 11.03 1.29 -7.79
N PHE A 48 11.25 0.21 -7.05
CA PHE A 48 12.49 -0.02 -6.31
C PHE A 48 13.65 -0.38 -7.24
N TRP A 49 13.46 -1.35 -8.14
CA TRP A 49 14.52 -1.93 -8.95
C TRP A 49 15.17 -0.93 -9.92
N VAL A 50 14.35 -0.20 -10.69
CA VAL A 50 14.86 0.66 -11.78
C VAL A 50 15.79 1.76 -11.24
N PRO A 51 15.41 2.59 -10.24
CA PRO A 51 16.30 3.63 -9.72
C PRO A 51 17.53 3.07 -9.01
N MET A 52 17.41 1.94 -8.30
CA MET A 52 18.55 1.29 -7.63
C MET A 52 19.56 0.78 -8.65
N SER A 53 19.10 0.11 -9.72
CA SER A 53 19.97 -0.38 -10.80
C SER A 53 20.67 0.74 -11.58
N ALA A 54 20.06 1.93 -11.63
CA ALA A 54 20.62 3.12 -12.27
C ALA A 54 21.54 3.93 -11.34
N GLY A 55 21.79 3.47 -10.11
CA GLY A 55 22.65 4.17 -9.14
C GLY A 55 22.05 5.47 -8.57
N LEU A 56 20.74 5.71 -8.76
CA LEU A 56 20.08 6.94 -8.32
C LEU A 56 19.87 7.00 -6.80
N ALA A 57 20.07 5.89 -6.09
CA ALA A 57 19.99 5.79 -4.63
C ALA A 57 20.87 6.82 -3.91
N GLY A 58 22.09 7.04 -4.42
CA GLY A 58 23.08 7.93 -3.81
C GLY A 58 22.70 9.42 -3.83
N ARG A 59 21.67 9.79 -4.60
CA ARG A 59 21.17 11.17 -4.71
C ARG A 59 19.92 11.43 -3.86
N THR A 60 19.38 10.40 -3.22
CA THR A 60 18.16 10.49 -2.42
C THR A 60 18.46 10.59 -0.92
N ASN A 61 17.51 11.11 -0.15
CA ASN A 61 17.64 11.18 1.30
C ASN A 61 17.68 9.76 1.90
N ALA A 62 18.73 9.44 2.67
CA ALA A 62 18.94 8.11 3.25
C ALA A 62 17.79 7.67 4.16
N LEU A 63 17.30 8.54 5.05
CA LEU A 63 16.14 8.24 5.89
C LEU A 63 14.90 7.98 5.02
N GLY A 64 14.70 8.78 3.97
CA GLY A 64 13.62 8.55 3.02
C GLY A 64 13.70 7.16 2.35
N LEU A 65 14.90 6.69 2.00
CA LEU A 65 15.09 5.32 1.49
C LEU A 65 14.78 4.25 2.54
N ASP A 66 15.18 4.44 3.79
CA ASP A 66 14.86 3.50 4.88
C ASP A 66 13.35 3.37 5.08
N LEU A 67 12.61 4.49 5.06
CA LEU A 67 11.15 4.48 5.14
C LEU A 67 10.53 3.73 3.95
N ALA A 68 11.05 3.91 2.73
CA ALA A 68 10.58 3.16 1.56
C ALA A 68 10.84 1.65 1.68
N THR A 69 12.00 1.26 2.22
CA THR A 69 12.34 -0.15 2.47
C THR A 69 11.37 -0.78 3.45
N VAL A 70 11.06 -0.11 4.57
CA VAL A 70 10.05 -0.60 5.53
C VAL A 70 8.67 -0.68 4.86
N ALA A 71 8.28 0.33 4.09
CA ALA A 71 7.01 0.31 3.35
C ALA A 71 6.91 -0.86 2.37
N LEU A 72 7.99 -1.21 1.66
CA LEU A 72 8.06 -2.36 0.77
C LEU A 72 7.73 -3.66 1.51
N PHE A 73 8.38 -3.93 2.64
CA PHE A 73 8.09 -5.12 3.45
C PHE A 73 6.65 -5.14 3.97
N LEU A 74 6.14 -3.98 4.41
CA LEU A 74 4.76 -3.88 4.86
C LEU A 74 3.75 -4.13 3.73
N ILE A 75 4.04 -3.72 2.49
CA ILE A 75 3.19 -4.02 1.33
C ILE A 75 3.10 -5.54 1.10
N PHE A 76 4.20 -6.28 1.17
CA PHE A 76 4.15 -7.75 1.08
C PHE A 76 3.36 -8.37 2.23
N ARG A 77 3.56 -7.87 3.45
CA ARG A 77 2.79 -8.30 4.62
C ARG A 77 1.30 -8.03 4.43
N GLN A 78 0.94 -6.87 3.86
CA GLN A 78 -0.43 -6.48 3.56
C GLN A 78 -1.09 -7.43 2.57
N VAL A 79 -0.39 -7.77 1.48
CA VAL A 79 -0.88 -8.75 0.50
C VAL A 79 -1.10 -10.13 1.15
N MET A 80 -0.16 -10.58 1.99
CA MET A 80 -0.31 -11.85 2.70
C MET A 80 -1.53 -11.86 3.64
N LEU A 81 -1.73 -10.80 4.42
CA LEU A 81 -2.91 -10.65 5.28
C LEU A 81 -4.20 -10.61 4.46
N GLY A 82 -4.20 -9.90 3.33
CA GLY A 82 -5.33 -9.81 2.40
C GLY A 82 -5.71 -11.17 1.81
N ARG A 83 -4.71 -12.00 1.49
CA ARG A 83 -4.90 -13.38 1.04
C ARG A 83 -5.55 -14.24 2.11
N GLN A 84 -5.11 -14.14 3.37
CA GLN A 84 -5.74 -14.88 4.47
C GLN A 84 -7.21 -14.51 4.63
N LEU A 85 -7.55 -13.21 4.52
CA LEU A 85 -8.92 -12.71 4.59
C LEU A 85 -9.83 -13.17 3.45
N ARG A 86 -9.27 -13.70 2.36
CA ARG A 86 -10.03 -14.30 1.26
C ARG A 86 -10.64 -15.64 1.65
N TRP A 87 -10.10 -16.38 2.62
CA TRP A 87 -10.63 -17.67 3.05
C TRP A 87 -11.91 -17.52 3.88
N PRO A 88 -13.06 -18.11 3.46
CA PRO A 88 -14.32 -17.98 4.17
C PRO A 88 -14.28 -18.53 5.60
N LYS A 89 -13.56 -19.63 5.83
CA LYS A 89 -13.51 -20.38 7.11
C LYS A 89 -12.46 -19.87 8.11
N LEU A 90 -11.89 -18.68 7.91
CA LEU A 90 -10.83 -18.15 8.78
C LEU A 90 -11.37 -17.84 10.20
N SER A 91 -10.96 -18.62 11.20
CA SER A 91 -11.42 -18.52 12.59
C SER A 91 -11.07 -17.18 13.26
N LYS A 92 -9.86 -16.65 13.01
CA LYS A 92 -9.38 -15.37 13.59
C LYS A 92 -9.56 -14.16 12.65
N ARG A 93 -10.61 -14.15 11.83
CA ARG A 93 -10.84 -13.11 10.79
C ARG A 93 -10.81 -11.68 11.34
N ARG A 94 -11.39 -11.41 12.51
CA ARG A 94 -11.39 -10.06 13.12
C ARG A 94 -9.98 -9.57 13.46
N VAL A 95 -9.14 -10.46 13.99
CA VAL A 95 -7.74 -10.15 14.34
C VAL A 95 -6.94 -9.87 13.07
N VAL A 96 -7.08 -10.70 12.04
CA VAL A 96 -6.37 -10.49 10.75
C VAL A 96 -6.82 -9.19 10.08
N ARG A 97 -8.11 -8.82 10.15
CA ARG A 97 -8.60 -7.51 9.67
C ARG A 97 -7.96 -6.34 10.41
N ARG A 98 -7.83 -6.43 11.74
CA ARG A 98 -7.20 -5.38 12.55
C ARG A 98 -5.72 -5.21 12.17
N TRP A 99 -5.00 -6.32 12.00
CA TRP A 99 -3.62 -6.28 11.52
C TRP A 99 -3.52 -5.69 10.11
N HIS A 100 -4.38 -6.12 9.18
CA HIS A 100 -4.43 -5.59 7.83
C HIS A 100 -4.70 -4.07 7.80
N PHE A 101 -5.53 -3.58 8.71
CA PHE A 101 -5.79 -2.15 8.85
C PHE A 101 -4.58 -1.39 9.42
N TRP A 102 -3.96 -1.89 10.49
CA TRP A 102 -2.78 -1.22 11.07
C TRP A 102 -1.57 -1.23 10.14
N VAL A 103 -1.35 -2.33 9.43
CA VAL A 103 -0.29 -2.41 8.40
C VAL A 103 -0.57 -1.42 7.27
N MET A 104 -1.83 -1.25 6.84
CA MET A 104 -2.22 -0.21 5.87
C MET A 104 -1.84 1.19 6.35
N ILE A 105 -2.16 1.53 7.61
CA ILE A 105 -1.80 2.84 8.20
C ILE A 105 -0.28 3.02 8.18
N GLY A 106 0.47 2.00 8.59
CA GLY A 106 1.94 2.03 8.55
C GLY A 106 2.46 2.28 7.14
N ILE A 107 1.95 1.58 6.12
CA ILE A 107 2.32 1.80 4.72
C ILE A 107 2.08 3.26 4.32
N VAL A 108 0.89 3.80 4.61
CA VAL A 108 0.56 5.19 4.27
C VAL A 108 1.54 6.16 4.94
N ALA A 109 1.78 6.00 6.24
CA ALA A 109 2.70 6.87 6.98
C ALA A 109 4.14 6.82 6.42
N PHE A 110 4.68 5.63 6.17
CA PHE A 110 6.03 5.46 5.64
C PHE A 110 6.16 5.95 4.19
N VAL A 111 5.16 5.70 3.34
CA VAL A 111 5.15 6.21 1.96
C VAL A 111 5.10 7.73 1.94
N LEU A 112 4.23 8.35 2.76
CA LEU A 112 4.16 9.81 2.85
C LEU A 112 5.47 10.41 3.38
N GLY A 113 6.07 9.79 4.40
CA GLY A 113 7.38 10.20 4.90
C GLY A 113 8.49 10.10 3.85
N HIS A 114 8.55 8.97 3.12
CA HIS A 114 9.48 8.78 2.02
C HIS A 114 9.33 9.85 0.93
N VAL A 115 8.09 10.13 0.50
CA VAL A 115 7.80 11.14 -0.52
C VAL A 115 8.17 12.53 -0.01
N ALA A 116 7.81 12.86 1.23
CA ALA A 116 8.09 14.16 1.81
C ALA A 116 9.60 14.44 1.86
N LEU A 117 10.37 13.48 2.40
CA LEU A 117 11.82 13.60 2.57
C LEU A 117 12.60 13.61 1.24
N ASN A 118 12.02 13.08 0.17
CA ASN A 118 12.67 13.05 -1.15
C ASN A 118 12.09 14.06 -2.15
N SER A 119 11.11 14.87 -1.76
CA SER A 119 10.56 15.90 -2.63
C SER A 119 11.40 17.16 -2.60
N GLY A 120 11.86 17.62 -3.77
CA GLY A 120 12.66 18.85 -3.88
C GLY A 120 11.91 20.09 -3.39
N THR A 121 10.59 20.14 -3.57
CA THR A 121 9.75 21.24 -3.08
C THR A 121 9.74 21.33 -1.56
N ILE A 122 9.60 20.21 -0.83
CA ILE A 122 9.62 20.23 0.64
C ILE A 122 11.02 20.48 1.17
N GLN A 123 12.06 19.93 0.54
CA GLN A 123 13.45 20.24 0.90
C GLN A 123 13.72 21.74 0.79
N SER A 124 13.30 22.38 -0.31
CA SER A 124 13.45 23.81 -0.52
C SER A 124 12.70 24.68 0.51
N LEU A 125 11.53 24.22 0.98
CA LEU A 125 10.76 24.91 2.02
C LEU A 125 11.35 24.74 3.42
N ILE A 126 12.05 23.65 3.69
CA ILE A 126 12.73 23.36 4.97
C ILE A 126 14.15 23.95 4.99
N GLY A 127 14.56 24.65 3.93
CA GLY A 127 15.86 25.32 3.85
C GLY A 127 17.03 24.36 3.67
N ARG A 128 16.80 23.22 2.99
CA ARG A 128 17.84 22.26 2.59
C ARG A 128 17.87 22.06 1.09
#